data_AF-A0AAD6DAA4-F1
#
_entry.id   AF-A0AAD6DAA4-F1
#
_cell.length_a   1.000
_cell.length_b   1.000
_cell.length_c   1.000
_cell.angle_alpha   90.00
_cell.angle_beta   90.00
_cell.angle_gamma   90.00
#
_symmetry.space_group_name_H-M   'P 1'
#
loop_
_entity.id
_entity.type
_entity.pdbx_description
1 polymer ?
#
loop_
_entity_poly.entity_id
_entity_poly.type
_entity_poly.pdbx_seq_one_letter_code
_entity_poly.pdbx_strand_id
1 'polypeptide(L)'
;MLETKTMTTDYTYGDGKTGDSTNFGIFKQNWYMLRHSASEFLGETVSQVADGAILNTDLGKDIQARHDGEEKYGFDVWFAGHRDGESGVNDPDTPDIKGQSILCLPDLLVTSQQLKQCTGYKDAVLWIQQQIESDEKYQSDDTRFWVKVQAI
;
A
#
# COMPACT_ATOMS: atom_id res chain seq x y z
N MET A 1 -8.34 2.00 -0.72
CA MET A 1 -9.27 1.05 -1.39
C MET A 1 -8.72 -0.37 -1.49
N LEU A 2 -7.45 -0.55 -1.92
CA LEU A 2 -6.84 -1.89 -2.02
C LEU A 2 -6.71 -2.59 -0.65
N GLU A 3 -6.25 -1.85 0.36
CA GLU A 3 -5.82 -2.38 1.67
C GLU A 3 -6.95 -2.91 2.56
N THR A 4 -8.10 -2.23 2.57
CA THR A 4 -9.27 -2.62 3.36
C THR A 4 -10.55 -2.45 2.55
N LYS A 5 -11.59 -3.21 2.92
CA LYS A 5 -12.89 -3.14 2.23
C LYS A 5 -13.62 -1.81 2.50
N THR A 6 -13.43 -1.26 3.69
CA THR A 6 -14.22 -0.17 4.26
C THR A 6 -13.43 1.13 4.43
N MET A 7 -12.14 1.16 4.05
CA MET A 7 -11.24 2.30 4.29
C MET A 7 -11.15 2.68 5.78
N THR A 8 -11.20 1.67 6.65
CA THR A 8 -11.12 1.79 8.12
C THR A 8 -9.87 1.11 8.67
N THR A 9 -9.63 1.31 9.96
CA THR A 9 -8.50 0.79 10.75
C THR A 9 -8.90 -0.29 11.75
N ASP A 10 -10.06 -0.92 11.55
CA ASP A 10 -10.66 -1.96 12.41
C ASP A 10 -10.10 -3.38 12.15
N TYR A 11 -9.01 -3.48 11.38
CA TYR A 11 -8.28 -4.73 11.21
C TYR A 11 -7.51 -5.09 12.50
N THR A 12 -7.08 -6.34 12.64
CA THR A 12 -6.24 -6.80 13.75
C THR A 12 -5.08 -5.83 13.97
N TYR A 13 -4.85 -5.38 15.20
CA TYR A 13 -3.78 -4.42 15.51
C TYR A 13 -2.45 -4.82 14.85
N GLY A 14 -1.81 -3.85 14.18
CA GLY A 14 -0.56 -4.08 13.48
C GLY A 14 -0.66 -5.02 12.27
N ASP A 15 -1.88 -5.33 11.81
CA ASP A 15 -2.17 -6.42 10.87
C ASP A 15 -1.63 -7.79 11.35
N GLY A 16 -1.53 -7.98 12.68
CA GLY A 16 -0.93 -9.16 13.29
C GLY A 16 0.59 -9.22 13.20
N LYS A 17 1.24 -8.15 12.73
CA LYS A 17 2.70 -8.02 12.60
C LYS A 17 3.30 -7.24 13.78
N THR A 18 4.62 -7.31 13.93
CA THR A 18 5.36 -6.68 15.04
C THR A 18 6.63 -5.98 14.55
N GLY A 19 7.15 -5.05 15.34
CA GLY A 19 8.36 -4.29 15.00
C GLY A 19 8.17 -3.49 13.71
N ASP A 20 9.19 -3.48 12.86
CA ASP A 20 9.20 -2.72 11.61
C ASP A 20 8.13 -3.13 10.59
N SER A 21 7.57 -4.34 10.73
CA SER A 21 6.49 -4.83 9.88
C SER A 21 5.09 -4.44 10.37
N THR A 22 4.96 -3.83 11.55
CA THR A 22 3.65 -3.43 12.13
C THR A 22 2.95 -2.42 11.23
N ASN A 23 1.69 -2.66 10.86
CA ASN A 23 0.92 -1.79 9.97
C ASN A 23 -0.04 -0.86 10.73
N PHE A 24 -0.13 0.40 10.28
CA PHE A 24 -1.02 1.42 10.82
C PHE A 24 -1.78 2.19 9.72
N GLY A 25 -2.89 2.83 10.10
CA GLY A 25 -3.68 3.67 9.23
C GLY A 25 -4.52 2.90 8.21
N ILE A 26 -5.27 3.62 7.38
CA ILE A 26 -6.13 3.05 6.33
C ILE A 26 -5.31 2.50 5.17
N PHE A 27 -4.07 2.98 5.03
CA PHE A 27 -3.13 2.52 4.01
C PHE A 27 -2.30 1.31 4.47
N LYS A 28 -2.40 0.89 5.75
CA LYS A 28 -1.55 -0.16 6.33
C LYS A 28 -0.05 0.13 6.16
N GLN A 29 0.38 1.37 6.39
CA GLN A 29 1.79 1.75 6.31
C GLN A 29 2.61 0.99 7.36
N ASN A 30 3.72 0.37 6.96
CA ASN A 30 4.57 -0.36 7.89
C ASN A 30 5.48 0.58 8.72
N TRP A 31 5.82 0.17 9.94
CA TRP A 31 6.60 0.98 10.87
C TRP A 31 7.99 1.36 10.34
N TYR A 32 8.63 0.49 9.55
CA TYR A 32 9.89 0.83 8.88
C TYR A 32 9.75 2.08 8.01
N MET A 33 8.75 2.11 7.11
CA MET A 33 8.55 3.28 6.25
C MET A 33 8.27 4.52 7.09
N LEU A 34 7.34 4.41 8.05
CA LEU A 34 6.92 5.52 8.91
C LEU A 34 8.10 6.16 9.65
N ARG A 35 8.89 5.39 10.41
CA ARG A 35 9.98 5.94 11.23
C ARG A 35 11.18 6.45 10.43
N HIS A 36 11.25 6.11 9.13
CA HIS A 36 12.29 6.60 8.23
C HIS A 36 11.83 7.75 7.34
N SER A 37 10.53 8.00 7.16
CA SER A 37 10.06 9.07 6.26
C SER A 37 9.09 10.06 6.88
N ALA A 38 8.15 9.62 7.72
CA ALA A 38 7.09 10.47 8.23
C ALA A 38 7.65 11.44 9.28
N SER A 39 7.39 12.73 9.10
CA SER A 39 7.86 13.80 9.99
C SER A 39 7.48 13.58 11.46
N GLU A 40 6.30 12.99 11.71
CA GLU A 40 5.82 12.62 13.05
C GLU A 40 6.71 11.59 13.76
N PHE A 41 7.32 10.65 13.03
CA PHE A 41 8.04 9.49 13.60
C PHE A 41 9.52 9.45 13.20
N LEU A 42 10.02 10.49 12.51
CA LEU A 42 11.32 10.46 11.87
C LEU A 42 12.45 10.27 12.89
N GLY A 43 13.18 9.16 12.77
CA GLY A 43 14.28 8.82 13.65
C GLY A 43 13.89 8.02 14.90
N GLU A 44 12.61 7.66 15.04
CA GLU A 44 12.18 6.74 16.08
C GLU A 44 12.75 5.33 15.89
N THR A 45 12.78 4.60 17.00
CA THR A 45 13.31 3.24 17.06
C THR A 45 12.21 2.20 16.83
N VAL A 46 12.61 0.96 16.54
CA VAL A 46 11.66 -0.18 16.44
C VAL A 46 10.87 -0.37 17.74
N SER A 47 11.46 -0.04 18.90
CA SER A 47 10.79 -0.19 20.20
C SER A 47 9.64 0.81 20.43
N GLN A 48 9.63 1.90 19.67
CA GLN A 48 8.61 2.95 19.72
C GLN A 48 7.42 2.68 18.79
N VAL A 49 7.31 1.48 18.21
CA VAL A 49 6.26 1.11 17.26
C VAL A 49 4.84 1.42 17.72
N ALA A 50 4.57 1.45 19.02
CA ALA A 50 3.25 1.82 19.55
C ALA A 50 2.84 3.26 19.22
N ASP A 51 3.80 4.16 18.97
CA ASP A 51 3.54 5.57 18.64
C ASP A 51 2.83 5.70 17.29
N GLY A 52 3.05 4.76 16.36
CA GLY A 52 2.33 4.67 15.08
C GLY A 52 0.82 4.43 15.21
N ALA A 53 0.33 3.96 16.37
CA ALA A 53 -1.09 3.70 16.58
C ALA A 53 -1.97 4.95 16.46
N ILE A 54 -1.40 6.16 16.58
CA ILE A 54 -2.13 7.43 16.38
C ILE A 54 -2.77 7.50 14.98
N LEU A 55 -2.14 6.90 13.96
CA LEU A 55 -2.65 6.89 12.58
C LEU A 55 -3.95 6.09 12.43
N ASN A 56 -4.27 5.20 13.39
CA ASN A 56 -5.53 4.46 13.37
C ASN A 56 -6.73 5.33 13.75
N THR A 57 -6.49 6.49 14.39
CA THR A 57 -7.52 7.39 14.90
C THR A 57 -7.47 8.79 14.31
N ASP A 58 -6.35 9.18 13.70
CA ASP A 58 -6.16 10.48 13.07
C ASP A 58 -5.87 10.32 11.57
N LEU A 59 -6.91 10.45 10.76
CA LEU A 59 -6.83 10.35 9.31
C LEU A 59 -5.92 11.43 8.70
N GLY A 60 -5.87 12.62 9.29
CA GLY A 60 -5.03 13.70 8.80
C GLY A 60 -3.55 13.35 8.92
N LYS A 61 -3.14 12.80 10.07
CA LYS A 61 -1.78 12.30 10.29
C LYS A 61 -1.45 11.11 9.39
N ASP A 62 -2.39 10.19 9.17
CA ASP A 62 -2.19 9.03 8.29
C ASP A 62 -1.92 9.46 6.85
N ILE A 63 -2.74 10.38 6.32
CA ILE A 63 -2.55 10.95 4.99
C ILE A 63 -1.20 11.67 4.90
N GLN A 64 -0.86 12.52 5.88
CA GLN A 64 0.42 13.24 5.88
C GLN A 64 1.61 12.28 5.89
N ALA A 65 1.62 11.26 6.74
CA ALA A 65 2.70 10.28 6.82
C ALA A 65 2.90 9.54 5.49
N ARG A 66 1.80 9.25 4.77
CA ARG A 66 1.83 8.64 3.44
C ARG A 66 2.49 9.57 2.40
N HIS A 67 2.15 10.86 2.43
CA HIS A 67 2.77 11.86 1.56
C HIS A 67 4.25 12.08 1.88
N ASP A 68 4.62 12.15 3.16
CA ASP A 68 6.03 12.26 3.59
C ASP A 68 6.87 11.07 3.08
N GLY A 69 6.29 9.86 3.13
CA GLY A 69 6.87 8.65 2.56
C GLY A 69 7.17 8.78 1.07
N GLU A 70 6.16 9.19 0.30
CA GLU A 70 6.29 9.35 -1.14
C GLU A 70 7.28 10.47 -1.51
N GLU A 71 7.29 11.57 -0.76
CA GLU A 71 8.24 12.68 -0.95
C GLU A 71 9.68 12.23 -0.70
N LYS A 72 9.93 11.44 0.36
CA LYS A 72 11.28 10.96 0.70
C LYS A 72 11.82 9.96 -0.31
N TYR A 73 11.03 8.96 -0.65
CA TYR A 73 11.50 7.81 -1.43
C TYR A 73 11.24 7.95 -2.93
N GLY A 74 10.31 8.83 -3.33
CA GLY A 74 9.74 8.84 -4.67
C GLY A 74 8.76 7.69 -4.86
N PHE A 75 7.93 7.82 -5.89
CA PHE A 75 6.81 6.91 -6.15
C PHE A 75 7.20 5.42 -6.19
N ASP A 76 8.19 5.05 -7.00
CA ASP A 76 8.54 3.64 -7.21
C ASP A 76 9.12 2.97 -5.95
N VAL A 77 10.03 3.65 -5.25
CA VAL A 77 10.67 3.11 -4.03
C VAL A 77 9.69 3.14 -2.86
N TRP A 78 8.78 4.11 -2.79
CA TRP A 78 7.73 4.12 -1.78
C TRP A 78 6.80 2.91 -1.95
N PHE A 79 6.35 2.60 -3.16
CA PHE A 79 5.52 1.42 -3.42
C PHE A 79 6.22 0.13 -3.01
N ALA A 80 7.51 0.02 -3.33
CA ALA A 80 8.35 -1.10 -2.95
C ALA A 80 8.48 -1.25 -1.43
N GLY A 81 8.83 -0.16 -0.74
CA GLY A 81 9.00 -0.17 0.71
C GLY A 81 7.69 -0.29 1.48
N HIS A 82 6.60 0.24 0.96
CA HIS A 82 5.26 0.03 1.50
C HIS A 82 4.90 -1.46 1.46
N ARG A 83 5.24 -2.11 0.34
CA ARG A 83 4.96 -3.52 0.10
C ARG A 83 5.84 -4.45 0.93
N ASP A 84 7.15 -4.26 0.92
CA ASP A 84 8.14 -5.22 1.46
C ASP A 84 9.19 -4.58 2.39
N GLY A 85 8.81 -3.48 3.05
CA GLY A 85 9.62 -2.81 4.07
C GLY A 85 11.01 -2.42 3.58
N GLU A 86 12.01 -2.63 4.44
CA GLU A 86 13.42 -2.38 4.12
C GLU A 86 13.90 -3.15 2.90
N SER A 87 13.43 -4.39 2.71
CA SER A 87 13.86 -5.21 1.57
C SER A 87 13.38 -4.59 0.25
N GLY A 88 12.12 -4.12 0.22
CA GLY A 88 11.58 -3.40 -0.93
C GLY A 88 12.27 -2.06 -1.19
N VAL A 89 12.64 -1.30 -0.15
CA VAL A 89 13.42 -0.06 -0.34
C VAL A 89 14.78 -0.34 -0.99
N ASN A 90 15.43 -1.44 -0.60
CA ASN A 90 16.74 -1.81 -1.13
C ASN A 90 16.68 -2.50 -2.50
N ASP A 91 15.56 -3.16 -2.83
CA ASP A 91 15.31 -3.82 -4.12
C ASP A 91 13.87 -3.54 -4.62
N PRO A 92 13.64 -2.40 -5.29
CA PRO A 92 12.29 -1.98 -5.69
C PRO A 92 11.73 -2.71 -6.92
N ASP A 93 12.52 -3.61 -7.51
CA ASP A 93 12.27 -4.16 -8.84
C ASP A 93 11.81 -5.63 -8.80
N THR A 94 11.42 -6.13 -7.62
CA THR A 94 10.99 -7.53 -7.49
C THR A 94 9.68 -7.80 -8.25
N PRO A 95 9.47 -9.05 -8.72
CA PRO A 95 8.24 -9.42 -9.42
C PRO A 95 6.94 -9.22 -8.61
N ASP A 96 7.00 -9.23 -7.28
CA ASP A 96 5.83 -8.98 -6.42
C ASP A 96 5.44 -7.48 -6.40
N ILE A 97 6.44 -6.60 -6.45
CA ILE A 97 6.26 -5.14 -6.46
C ILE A 97 5.80 -4.66 -7.83
N LYS A 98 6.50 -5.06 -8.91
CA LYS A 98 6.26 -4.59 -10.28
C LYS A 98 5.32 -5.46 -11.10
N GLY A 99 5.08 -6.71 -10.71
CA GLY A 99 4.38 -7.68 -11.55
C GLY A 99 5.26 -8.25 -12.67
N GLN A 100 4.87 -9.39 -13.24
CA GLN A 100 5.53 -9.92 -14.44
C GLN A 100 4.91 -9.24 -15.67
N SER A 101 5.63 -8.25 -16.21
CA SER A 101 5.28 -7.37 -17.34
C SER A 101 4.78 -8.04 -18.64
N ILE A 102 4.71 -9.37 -18.75
CA ILE A 102 4.60 -10.06 -20.05
C ILE A 102 3.21 -10.62 -20.40
N LEU A 103 2.19 -10.50 -19.54
CA LEU A 103 0.87 -11.11 -19.79
C LEU A 103 -0.35 -10.17 -19.67
N CYS A 104 -0.17 -8.88 -19.40
CA CYS A 104 -1.27 -7.92 -19.25
C CYS A 104 -1.49 -7.06 -20.51
N LEU A 105 -1.48 -7.68 -21.70
CA LEU A 105 -1.97 -7.00 -22.91
C LEU A 105 -3.51 -7.14 -22.96
N PRO A 106 -4.26 -6.03 -23.18
CA PRO A 106 -5.72 -6.03 -23.16
C PRO A 106 -6.38 -6.85 -24.30
N ASP A 107 -5.60 -7.32 -25.28
CA ASP A 107 -6.11 -7.96 -26.50
C ASP A 107 -5.93 -9.49 -26.57
N LEU A 108 -5.44 -10.13 -25.50
CA LEU A 108 -5.40 -11.60 -25.45
C LEU A 108 -6.50 -12.09 -24.51
N LEU A 109 -7.35 -12.99 -25.01
CA LEU A 109 -8.31 -13.76 -24.21
C LEU A 109 -7.56 -14.58 -23.14
N VAL A 110 -7.24 -13.96 -22.01
CA VAL A 110 -6.66 -14.64 -20.85
C VAL A 110 -7.79 -15.10 -19.93
N THR A 111 -7.74 -16.35 -19.52
CA THR A 111 -8.74 -16.91 -18.60
C THR A 111 -8.61 -16.25 -17.21
N SER A 112 -9.70 -16.21 -16.43
CA SER A 112 -9.75 -15.60 -15.10
C SER A 112 -8.73 -16.17 -14.09
N GLN A 113 -8.13 -17.32 -14.41
CA GLN A 113 -7.12 -17.98 -13.60
C GLN A 113 -5.69 -17.49 -13.92
N GLN A 114 -5.44 -16.91 -15.09
CA GLN A 114 -4.13 -16.37 -15.52
C GLN A 114 -3.93 -14.90 -15.11
N LEU A 115 -5.00 -14.13 -14.89
CA LEU A 115 -4.93 -12.79 -14.28
C LEU A 115 -4.40 -12.79 -12.83
N LYS A 116 -4.41 -13.94 -12.14
CA LYS A 116 -4.01 -14.06 -10.73
C LYS A 116 -2.51 -13.84 -10.46
N GLN A 117 -1.68 -13.68 -11.49
CA GLN A 117 -0.21 -13.71 -11.34
C GLN A 117 0.53 -12.57 -12.05
N CYS A 118 -0.20 -11.61 -12.64
CA CYS A 118 0.40 -10.64 -13.56
C CYS A 118 0.29 -9.18 -13.10
N THR A 119 -0.33 -8.92 -11.94
CA THR A 119 -0.49 -7.55 -11.43
C THR A 119 0.35 -7.40 -10.18
N GLY A 120 1.46 -6.66 -10.27
CA GLY A 120 2.23 -6.26 -9.10
C GLY A 120 1.39 -5.38 -8.19
N TYR A 121 1.81 -5.25 -6.92
CA TYR A 121 1.13 -4.37 -5.96
C TYR A 121 0.90 -2.96 -6.53
N LYS A 122 1.91 -2.40 -7.21
CA LYS A 122 1.83 -1.07 -7.84
C LYS A 122 0.79 -1.00 -8.96
N ASP A 123 0.79 -1.97 -9.87
CA ASP A 123 -0.16 -2.02 -10.99
C ASP A 123 -1.60 -2.15 -10.50
N ALA A 124 -1.82 -2.88 -9.40
CA ALA A 124 -3.14 -3.03 -8.81
C ALA A 124 -3.68 -1.70 -8.28
N VAL A 125 -2.82 -0.89 -7.64
CA VAL A 125 -3.20 0.45 -7.18
C VAL A 125 -3.48 1.39 -8.35
N LEU A 126 -2.62 1.39 -9.37
CA LEU A 126 -2.81 2.21 -10.58
C LEU A 126 -4.10 1.85 -11.34
N TRP A 127 -4.42 0.56 -11.45
CA TRP A 127 -5.69 0.14 -12.07
C TRP A 127 -6.90 0.63 -11.27
N ILE A 128 -6.87 0.51 -9.94
CA ILE A 128 -7.94 1.02 -9.06
C ILE A 128 -8.09 2.53 -9.22
N GLN A 129 -6.98 3.28 -9.26
CA GLN A 129 -6.99 4.72 -9.49
C GLN A 129 -7.68 5.07 -10.81
N GLN A 130 -7.32 4.38 -11.90
CA GLN A 130 -7.97 4.57 -13.20
C GLN A 130 -9.48 4.31 -13.15
N GLN A 131 -9.95 3.34 -12.35
CA GLN A 131 -11.38 3.09 -12.20
C GLN A 131 -12.07 4.25 -11.48
N ILE A 132 -11.50 4.73 -10.38
CA ILE A 132 -12.03 5.87 -9.60
C ILE A 132 -12.07 7.15 -10.45
N GLU A 133 -11.05 7.38 -11.27
CA GLU A 133 -10.93 8.57 -12.13
C GLU A 133 -11.77 8.49 -13.41
N SER A 134 -12.30 7.30 -13.76
CA SER A 134 -13.08 7.10 -14.98
C SER A 134 -14.45 7.76 -14.98
N ASP A 135 -15.01 8.05 -13.80
CA ASP A 135 -16.31 8.70 -13.62
C ASP A 135 -16.37 9.33 -12.22
N GLU A 136 -16.69 10.63 -12.13
CA GLU A 136 -16.75 11.38 -10.87
C GLU A 136 -17.69 10.74 -9.83
N LYS A 137 -18.71 9.98 -10.27
CA LYS A 137 -19.59 9.27 -9.34
C LYS A 137 -18.83 8.30 -8.43
N TYR A 138 -17.75 7.69 -8.92
CA TYR A 138 -16.97 6.70 -8.16
C TYR A 138 -16.12 7.31 -7.04
N GLN A 139 -16.02 8.65 -6.97
CA GLN A 139 -15.36 9.34 -5.88
C GLN A 139 -16.29 9.56 -4.67
N SER A 140 -17.58 9.23 -4.81
CA SER A 140 -18.59 9.49 -3.77
C SER A 140 -19.67 8.41 -3.61
N ASP A 141 -19.79 7.47 -4.55
CA ASP A 141 -20.66 6.31 -4.40
C ASP A 141 -20.02 5.19 -3.55
N ASP A 142 -20.79 4.12 -3.31
CA ASP A 142 -20.32 2.98 -2.52
C ASP A 142 -19.59 1.91 -3.36
N THR A 143 -19.18 2.24 -4.60
CA THR A 143 -18.54 1.27 -5.49
C THR A 143 -17.11 1.01 -5.05
N ARG A 144 -16.78 -0.27 -4.78
CA ARG A 144 -15.41 -0.71 -4.49
C ARG A 144 -14.80 -1.46 -5.67
N PHE A 145 -13.75 -0.91 -6.24
CA PHE A 145 -12.85 -1.62 -7.14
C PHE A 145 -11.82 -2.42 -6.34
N TRP A 146 -11.48 -3.61 -6.82
CA TRP A 146 -10.55 -4.48 -6.12
C TRP A 146 -9.77 -5.36 -7.09
N VAL A 147 -8.54 -5.67 -6.70
CA VAL A 147 -7.65 -6.60 -7.38
C VAL A 147 -7.18 -7.61 -6.34
N LYS A 148 -7.09 -8.88 -6.71
CA LYS A 148 -6.50 -9.88 -5.82
C LYS A 148 -4.98 -9.79 -5.88
N VAL A 149 -4.38 -9.17 -4.88
CA VAL A 149 -2.93 -9.19 -4.62
C VAL A 149 -2.66 -10.19 -3.50
N GLN A 150 -1.64 -11.03 -3.65
CA GLN A 150 -1.26 -12.00 -2.63
C GLN A 150 -0.76 -11.26 -1.38
N ALA A 151 -1.17 -11.66 -0.17
CA ALA A 151 -0.59 -11.11 1.06
C ALA A 151 0.81 -11.70 1.28
N ILE A 152 1.73 -10.88 1.81
CA ILE A 152 3.08 -11.25 2.24
C ILE A 152 3.30 -10.86 3.69
#